data_AF-A0A351A038-F1
#
_entry.id   AF-A0A351A038-F1
#
_cell.length_a   1.000
_cell.length_b   1.000
_cell.length_c   1.000
_cell.angle_alpha   90.00
_cell.angle_beta   90.00
_cell.angle_gamma   90.00
#
_symmetry.space_group_name_H-M   'P 1'
#
loop_
_entity.id
_entity.type
_entity.pdbx_description
1 polymer ?
#
loop_
_entity_poly.entity_id
_entity_poly.type
_entity_poly.pdbx_seq_one_letter_code
_entity_poly.pdbx_strand_id
1 'polypeptide(L)'
;LTASPIHAPDGRIRGATLVLRDVTRSRELSRQLSWAASHDALTRLINRTEFERRLEWLLQDARTLRREHALLYLDLDQFKIVNDPRSRLLRQRCKSRPSP
;
A
#
# COMPACT_ATOMS: atom_id res chain seq x y z
N LEU A 1 -16.62 16.35 8.06
CA LEU A 1 -17.44 17.54 8.36
C LEU A 1 -18.54 17.07 9.28
N THR A 2 -18.63 17.64 10.48
CA THR A 2 -19.76 17.38 11.38
C THR A 2 -20.48 18.70 11.60
N ALA A 3 -21.80 18.70 11.51
CA ALA A 3 -22.61 19.88 11.76
C ALA A 3 -23.68 19.55 12.79
N SER A 4 -23.96 20.48 13.70
CA SER A 4 -25.02 20.32 14.69
C SER A 4 -25.81 21.63 14.85
N PRO A 5 -27.15 21.58 14.84
CA PRO A 5 -27.97 22.78 14.97
C PRO A 5 -27.92 23.32 16.41
N ILE A 6 -27.96 24.65 16.54
CA ILE A 6 -28.17 25.35 17.80
C ILE A 6 -29.63 25.77 17.85
N HIS A 7 -30.37 25.23 18.82
CA HIS A 7 -31.78 25.58 19.04
C HIS A 7 -31.91 26.72 20.05
N ALA A 8 -32.87 27.60 19.80
CA ALA A 8 -33.36 28.55 20.78
C ALA A 8 -34.32 27.85 21.77
N PRO A 9 -34.62 28.46 22.93
CA PRO A 9 -35.54 27.88 23.93
C PRO A 9 -36.95 27.61 23.42
N ASP A 10 -37.37 28.28 22.35
CA ASP A 10 -38.66 28.09 21.66
C ASP A 10 -38.62 26.98 20.59
N GLY A 11 -37.51 26.23 20.50
CA GLY A 11 -37.31 25.14 19.54
C GLY A 11 -36.88 25.59 18.14
N ARG A 12 -36.76 26.89 17.88
CA ARG A 12 -36.34 27.39 16.55
C ARG A 12 -34.82 27.22 16.37
N ILE A 13 -34.40 26.86 15.16
CA ILE A 13 -32.97 26.81 14.83
C ILE A 13 -32.42 28.24 14.73
N ARG A 14 -31.45 28.57 15.57
CA ARG A 14 -30.81 29.90 15.63
C ARG A 14 -29.47 29.93 14.89
N GLY A 15 -28.88 28.77 14.62
CA GLY A 15 -27.61 28.63 13.92
C GLY A 15 -27.15 27.18 13.86
N ALA A 16 -25.91 26.96 13.43
CA ALA A 16 -25.29 25.65 13.43
C ALA A 16 -23.82 25.77 13.83
N THR A 17 -23.32 24.78 14.57
CA THR A 17 -21.89 24.57 14.76
C THR A 17 -21.37 23.70 13.62
N LEU A 18 -20.26 24.12 13.01
CA LEU A 18 -19.53 23.32 12.02
C LEU A 18 -18.17 22.93 12.59
N VAL A 19 -17.87 21.63 12.56
CA VAL A 19 -16.55 21.11 12.88
C VAL A 19 -15.90 20.60 11.60
N LEU A 20 -14.85 21.31 11.19
CA LEU A 20 -13.96 20.91 10.11
C LEU A 20 -12.66 20.40 10.73
N ARG A 21 -12.31 19.14 10.46
CA ARG A 21 -11.05 18.57 10.89
C ARG A 21 -10.17 18.37 9.66
N ASP A 22 -9.04 19.04 9.63
CA ASP A 22 -7.98 18.69 8.68
C ASP A 22 -7.35 17.36 9.13
N VAL A 23 -7.57 16.33 8.33
CA VAL A 23 -7.03 14.98 8.55
C VAL A 23 -5.97 14.61 7.52
N THR A 24 -5.46 15.59 6.75
CA THR A 24 -4.55 15.36 5.62
C THR A 24 -3.29 14.62 6.06
N ARG A 25 -2.61 15.12 7.09
CA ARG A 25 -1.37 14.50 7.61
C ARG A 25 -1.60 13.09 8.16
N SER A 26 -2.71 12.89 8.88
CA SER A 26 -3.06 11.59 9.43
C SER A 26 -3.30 10.57 8.33
N ARG A 27 -4.07 10.94 7.30
CA ARG A 27 -4.34 10.09 6.13
C ARG A 27 -3.08 9.76 5.35
N GLU A 28 -2.19 10.74 5.17
CA GLU A 28 -0.93 10.53 4.46
C GLU A 28 -0.04 9.54 5.19
N LEU A 29 0.13 9.71 6.51
CA LEU A 29 0.89 8.77 7.32
C LEU A 29 0.27 7.36 7.29
N SER A 30 -1.05 7.25 7.41
CA SER A 30 -1.74 5.95 7.31
C SER A 30 -1.52 5.28 5.95
N ARG A 31 -1.50 6.06 4.85
CA ARG A 31 -1.18 5.52 3.51
C ARG A 31 0.26 5.04 3.44
N GLN A 32 1.21 5.81 3.97
CA GLN A 32 2.62 5.41 3.97
C GLN A 32 2.85 4.14 4.79
N LEU A 33 2.22 4.03 5.96
CA LEU A 33 2.28 2.82 6.78
C LEU A 33 1.65 1.62 6.09
N SER A 34 0.47 1.80 5.49
CA SER A 34 -0.19 0.74 4.72
C SER A 34 0.65 0.29 3.52
N TRP A 35 1.29 1.24 2.83
CA TRP A 35 2.19 0.94 1.72
C TRP A 35 3.43 0.18 2.20
N ALA A 36 4.09 0.65 3.24
CA ALA A 36 5.28 -0.01 3.80
C ALA A 36 4.99 -1.41 4.34
N ALA A 37 3.77 -1.65 4.85
CA ALA A 37 3.35 -2.98 5.28
C ALA A 37 3.14 -3.96 4.12
N SER A 38 2.86 -3.47 2.90
CA SER A 38 2.46 -4.29 1.75
C SER A 38 3.46 -4.32 0.59
N HIS A 39 4.42 -3.40 0.54
CA HIS A 39 5.36 -3.24 -0.57
C HIS A 39 6.81 -3.30 -0.12
N ASP A 40 7.68 -3.81 -0.98
CA ASP A 40 9.12 -3.71 -0.84
C ASP A 40 9.61 -2.33 -1.27
N ALA A 41 10.38 -1.66 -0.41
CA ALA A 41 10.80 -0.28 -0.64
C ALA A 41 11.75 -0.12 -1.83
N LEU A 42 12.52 -1.16 -2.17
CA LEU A 42 13.51 -1.11 -3.25
C LEU A 42 12.86 -1.27 -4.62
N THR A 43 12.00 -2.27 -4.78
CA THR A 43 11.38 -2.64 -6.05
C THR A 43 10.01 -2.00 -6.25
N ARG A 44 9.39 -1.49 -5.19
CA ARG A 44 7.99 -1.04 -5.13
C ARG A 44 6.96 -2.12 -5.47
N LEU A 45 7.38 -3.38 -5.60
CA LEU A 45 6.48 -4.51 -5.76
C LEU A 45 5.88 -4.91 -4.42
N ILE A 46 4.85 -5.75 -4.47
CA ILE A 46 4.28 -6.36 -3.28
C ILE A 46 5.37 -7.16 -2.56
N ASN A 47 5.46 -6.98 -1.24
CA ASN A 47 6.42 -7.73 -0.45
C ASN A 47 5.95 -9.18 -0.24
N ARG A 48 6.84 -10.01 0.29
CA ARG A 48 6.56 -11.42 0.52
C ARG A 48 5.33 -11.67 1.40
N THR A 49 5.17 -10.90 2.48
CA THR A 49 4.06 -11.06 3.43
C THR A 49 2.71 -10.81 2.76
N GLU A 50 2.59 -9.73 2.00
CA GLU A 50 1.36 -9.40 1.29
C GLU A 50 1.13 -10.34 0.09
N PHE A 51 2.19 -10.84 -0.56
CA PHE A 51 2.08 -11.88 -1.58
C PHE A 51 1.49 -13.17 -1.00
N GLU A 52 2.03 -13.67 0.11
CA GLU A 52 1.56 -14.88 0.79
C GLU A 52 0.10 -14.73 1.23
N ARG A 53 -0.25 -13.56 1.77
CA ARG A 53 -1.65 -13.23 2.08
C ARG A 53 -2.52 -13.36 0.83
N ARG A 54 -2.19 -12.72 -0.28
CA ARG A 54 -3.02 -12.81 -1.50
C ARG A 54 -3.09 -14.22 -2.08
N LEU A 55 -2.00 -14.99 -1.99
CA LEU A 55 -1.97 -16.37 -2.43
C LEU A 55 -2.97 -17.23 -1.64
N GLU A 56 -3.05 -17.05 -0.33
CA GLU A 56 -4.02 -17.76 0.52
C GLU A 56 -5.47 -17.46 0.10
N TRP A 57 -5.77 -16.19 -0.20
CA TRP A 57 -7.09 -15.79 -0.70
C TRP A 57 -7.41 -16.44 -2.06
N LEU A 58 -6.44 -16.48 -3.00
CA LEU A 58 -6.62 -17.13 -4.30
C LEU A 58 -6.83 -18.64 -4.16
N LEU A 59 -6.14 -19.30 -3.23
CA LEU A 59 -6.34 -20.72 -2.97
C LEU A 59 -7.74 -21.02 -2.40
N GLN A 60 -8.28 -20.13 -1.55
CA GLN A 60 -9.65 -20.22 -1.08
C GLN A 60 -10.68 -19.96 -2.20
N ASP A 61 -10.42 -18.98 -3.07
CA ASP A 61 -11.25 -18.67 -4.23
C ASP A 61 -11.31 -19.85 -5.20
N ALA A 62 -10.16 -20.46 -5.51
CA ALA A 62 -10.06 -21.65 -6.36
C ALA A 62 -10.90 -22.82 -5.83
N ARG A 63 -10.85 -23.08 -4.51
CA ARG A 63 -11.64 -24.14 -3.87
C ARG A 63 -13.14 -23.86 -3.92
N THR A 64 -13.53 -22.62 -3.68
CA THR A 64 -14.94 -22.23 -3.51
C THR A 64 -15.64 -22.02 -4.84
N LEU A 65 -14.94 -21.41 -5.81
CA LEU A 65 -15.50 -21.01 -7.11
C LEU A 65 -15.02 -21.89 -8.28
N ARG A 66 -14.28 -22.97 -8.02
CA ARG A 66 -13.68 -23.86 -9.04
C ARG A 66 -12.88 -23.10 -10.10
N ARG A 67 -12.13 -22.08 -9.67
CA ARG A 67 -11.24 -21.30 -10.53
C ARG A 67 -9.84 -21.90 -10.54
N GLU A 68 -9.16 -21.74 -11.66
CA GLU A 68 -7.77 -22.13 -11.82
C GLU A 68 -6.87 -20.89 -11.83
N HIS A 69 -5.72 -21.01 -11.17
CA HIS A 69 -4.71 -19.96 -11.08
C HIS A 69 -3.34 -20.54 -11.44
N ALA A 70 -2.46 -19.71 -12.00
CA ALA A 70 -1.08 -20.07 -12.29
C ALA A 70 -0.14 -19.25 -11.41
N LEU A 71 0.91 -19.88 -10.87
CA LEU A 71 1.99 -19.23 -10.15
C LEU A 71 3.28 -19.32 -10.97
N LEU A 72 3.86 -18.16 -11.27
CA LEU A 72 5.15 -18.06 -11.94
C LEU A 72 6.21 -17.65 -10.93
N TYR A 73 7.28 -18.43 -10.83
CA TYR A 73 8.46 -18.10 -10.04
C TYR A 73 9.60 -17.76 -11.00
N LEU A 74 10.13 -16.53 -10.90
CA LEU A 74 11.30 -16.09 -11.65
C LEU A 74 12.43 -15.82 -10.66
N ASP A 75 13.58 -16.44 -10.91
CA ASP A 75 14.81 -16.09 -10.23
C ASP A 75 15.69 -15.26 -11.18
N LEU A 76 16.37 -14.25 -10.64
CA LEU A 76 17.28 -13.40 -11.40
C LEU A 76 18.70 -13.93 -11.24
N ASP A 77 19.16 -14.69 -12.23
CA ASP A 77 20.53 -15.20 -12.27
C ASP A 77 21.57 -14.07 -12.19
N GLN A 78 22.68 -14.33 -11.51
CA GLN A 78 23.81 -13.41 -11.30
C GLN A 78 23.52 -12.12 -10.51
N PHE A 79 22.37 -12.00 -9.83
CA PHE A 79 22.08 -10.83 -8.97
C PHE A 79 23.16 -10.57 -7.91
N LYS A 80 23.88 -11.62 -7.47
CA LYS A 80 24.97 -11.54 -6.50
C LYS A 80 26.21 -10.77 -7.03
N ILE A 81 26.50 -10.84 -8.33
CA ILE A 81 27.65 -10.15 -8.96
C ILE A 81 27.38 -8.64 -9.05
N VAL A 82 26.14 -8.29 -9.42
CA VAL A 82 25.67 -6.89 -9.46
C VAL A 82 25.59 -6.32 -8.04
N ASN A 83 25.28 -7.15 -7.04
CA ASN A 83 25.24 -6.78 -5.63
C ASN A 83 26.48 -7.18 -4.83
N ASP A 84 27.66 -7.27 -5.46
CA ASP A 84 28.93 -7.35 -4.73
C ASP A 84 29.29 -5.94 -4.22
N PRO A 85 29.63 -5.74 -2.93
CA PRO A 85 30.11 -4.44 -2.43
C PRO A 85 31.29 -3.86 -3.23
N ARG A 86 32.10 -4.72 -3.87
CA ARG A 86 33.28 -4.30 -4.65
C ARG A 86 32.91 -3.71 -6.01
N SER A 87 31.70 -3.95 -6.54
CA SER A 87 31.24 -3.46 -7.84
C SER A 87 30.37 -2.20 -7.71
N ARG A 88 30.94 -1.09 -7.21
CA ARG A 88 30.23 0.19 -6.97
C ARG A 88 29.53 0.74 -8.23
N LEU A 89 30.11 0.53 -9.41
CA LEU A 89 29.62 1.05 -10.70
C LEU A 89 28.36 0.30 -11.21
N LEU A 90 28.26 -1.00 -10.97
CA LEU A 90 27.14 -1.84 -11.43
C LEU A 90 25.88 -1.63 -10.59
N ARG A 91 26.04 -1.42 -9.27
CA ARG A 91 24.92 -1.13 -8.35
C ARG A 91 24.15 0.15 -8.68
N GLN A 92 24.84 1.20 -9.18
CA GLN A 92 24.18 2.46 -9.55
C GLN A 92 23.35 2.35 -10.84
N ARG A 93 23.77 1.50 -11.80
CA ARG A 93 23.06 1.30 -13.08
C ARG A 93 21.73 0.54 -12.93
N CYS A 94 21.65 -0.44 -12.02
CA CYS A 94 20.39 -1.17 -11.81
C CYS A 94 19.34 -0.36 -11.04
N LYS A 95 19.75 0.58 -10.17
CA LYS A 95 18.82 1.45 -9.42
C LYS A 95 18.23 2.61 -10.24
N SER A 96 18.83 2.93 -11.39
CA SER A 96 18.45 4.08 -12.23
C SER A 96 17.67 3.68 -13.48
N ARG A 97 17.46 2.38 -13.71
CA ARG A 97 16.64 1.90 -14.82
C ARG A 97 15.17 1.92 -14.37
N PRO A 98 14.29 2.70 -15.02
CA PRO A 98 12.87 2.63 -14.73
C PRO A 98 12.35 1.25 -15.16
N SER A 99 11.56 0.61 -14.29
CA SER A 99 10.75 -0.54 -14.67
C SER A 99 9.80 -0.13 -15.81
N PRO A 100 9.60 -0.97 -16.85
CA PRO A 100 8.62 -0.69 -17.89
C PRO A 100 7.20 -0.57 -17.34
#